data_AF-A0A7L0KHA3-F1
#
_entry.id   AF-A0A7L0KHA3-F1
#
_cell.length_a   1.000
_cell.length_b   1.000
_cell.length_c   1.000
_cell.angle_alpha   90.00
_cell.angle_beta   90.00
_cell.angle_gamma   90.00
#
_symmetry.space_group_name_H-M   'P 1'
#
loop_
_entity.id
_entity.type
_entity.pdbx_description
1 polymer ?
#
loop_
_entity_poly.entity_id
_entity_poly.type
_entity_poly.pdbx_seq_one_letter_code
_entity_poly.pdbx_strand_id
1 'polypeptide(L)'
;REELTYLILKLLQAWKEPLSHFNQHIEHHRELPDDSLSKAQQISKMVRELETGVEKVTEKMQAMGIISNSLHGMASSEAAGLPASNEANMMSDSDFIHCFRRDSNKVQSYLKVLKCRIMPENSC
;
A
#
# COMPACT_ATOMS: atom_id res chain seq x y z
N ARG A 1 -16.00 -9.03 3.38
CA ARG A 1 -15.23 -8.91 2.12
C ARG A 1 -14.86 -7.45 1.91
N GLU A 2 -15.86 -6.58 1.97
CA GLU A 2 -15.74 -5.12 1.91
C GLU A 2 -14.73 -4.53 2.89
N GLU A 3 -14.82 -4.82 4.19
CA GLU A 3 -13.84 -4.34 5.20
C GLU A 3 -12.40 -4.77 4.89
N LEU A 4 -12.21 -5.99 4.38
CA LEU A 4 -10.87 -6.51 4.05
C LEU A 4 -10.31 -5.78 2.83
N THR A 5 -11.12 -5.56 1.81
CA THR A 5 -10.79 -4.74 0.63
C THR A 5 -10.46 -3.31 1.05
N TYR A 6 -11.25 -2.71 1.95
CA TYR A 6 -11.02 -1.39 2.54
C TYR A 6 -9.64 -1.31 3.20
N LEU A 7 -9.31 -2.27 4.06
CA LEU A 7 -8.02 -2.29 4.77
C LEU A 7 -6.83 -2.44 3.83
N ILE A 8 -6.95 -3.25 2.77
CA ILE A 8 -5.92 -3.38 1.73
C ILE A 8 -5.67 -2.03 1.06
N LEU A 9 -6.73 -1.37 0.58
CA LEU A 9 -6.62 -0.08 -0.10
C LEU A 9 -6.03 0.99 0.83
N LYS A 10 -6.48 1.06 2.09
CA LYS A 10 -5.94 2.02 3.07
C LYS A 10 -4.46 1.81 3.36
N LEU A 11 -4.01 0.57 3.50
CA LEU A 11 -2.58 0.28 3.69
C LEU A 11 -1.75 0.70 2.47
N LEU A 12 -2.21 0.36 1.25
CA LEU A 12 -1.51 0.74 0.02
C LEU A 12 -1.41 2.26 -0.14
N GLN A 13 -2.50 2.98 0.13
CA GLN A 13 -2.55 4.44 0.10
C GLN A 13 -1.60 5.08 1.13
N ALA A 14 -1.61 4.57 2.36
CA ALA A 14 -0.80 5.10 3.46
C ALA A 14 0.72 5.01 3.18
N TRP A 15 1.15 4.08 2.32
CA TRP A 15 2.57 3.92 1.98
C TRP A 15 3.06 4.78 0.81
N LYS A 16 2.17 5.48 0.08
CA LYS A 16 2.56 6.25 -1.12
C LYS A 16 3.48 7.42 -0.79
N GLU A 17 3.10 8.25 0.18
CA GLU A 17 3.87 9.43 0.58
C GLU A 17 5.17 9.03 1.31
N PRO A 18 5.16 8.08 2.29
CA PRO A 18 6.37 7.67 2.96
C PRO A 18 7.42 7.09 2.01
N LEU A 19 6.99 6.30 1.01
CA LEU A 19 7.89 5.78 -0.02
C LEU A 19 8.42 6.87 -0.96
N SER A 20 7.64 7.91 -1.23
CA SER A 20 8.09 9.06 -2.02
C SER A 20 9.21 9.82 -1.30
N HIS A 21 9.03 10.11 -0.01
CA HIS A 21 10.07 10.74 0.81
C HIS A 21 11.29 9.85 0.98
N PHE A 22 11.10 8.55 1.15
CA PHE A 22 12.21 7.60 1.21
C PHE A 22 13.03 7.58 -0.09
N ASN A 23 12.39 7.61 -1.27
CA ASN A 23 13.13 7.71 -2.54
C ASN A 23 13.98 8.98 -2.62
N GLN A 24 13.42 10.13 -2.20
CA GLN A 24 14.16 11.40 -2.16
C GLN A 24 15.32 11.33 -1.17
N HIS A 25 15.11 10.73 0.01
CA HIS A 25 16.18 10.54 1.01
C HIS A 25 17.34 9.69 0.46
N ILE A 26 17.03 8.56 -0.18
CA ILE A 26 18.01 7.64 -0.76
C ILE A 26 18.77 8.30 -1.93
N GLU A 27 18.10 9.08 -2.77
CA GLU A 27 18.73 9.80 -3.90
C GLU A 27 19.83 10.77 -3.44
N HIS A 28 19.68 11.37 -2.27
CA HIS A 28 20.65 12.31 -1.70
C HIS A 28 21.72 11.62 -0.82
N HIS A 29 21.61 10.30 -0.61
CA HIS A 29 22.49 9.52 0.27
C HIS A 29 23.66 8.90 -0.51
N ARG A 30 24.82 9.58 -0.48
CA ARG A 30 26.01 9.23 -1.29
C ARG A 30 26.71 7.92 -0.92
N GLU A 31 26.35 7.31 0.19
CA GLU A 31 27.02 6.10 0.72
C GLU A 31 26.31 4.79 0.33
N LEU A 32 25.18 4.85 -0.36
CA LEU A 32 24.41 3.67 -0.72
C LEU A 32 24.85 3.07 -2.06
N PRO A 33 24.75 1.75 -2.23
CA PRO A 33 24.95 1.10 -3.52
C PRO A 33 24.04 1.70 -4.60
N ASP A 34 24.55 1.86 -5.83
CA ASP A 34 23.82 2.43 -6.98
C ASP A 34 22.45 1.75 -7.23
N ASP A 35 22.32 0.47 -6.90
CA ASP A 35 21.08 -0.28 -7.08
C ASP A 35 20.00 0.03 -6.03
N SER A 36 20.34 0.68 -4.92
CA SER A 36 19.44 0.99 -3.81
C SER A 36 18.32 1.93 -4.23
N LEU A 37 18.65 3.01 -4.94
CA LEU A 37 17.66 3.95 -5.47
C LEU A 37 16.72 3.26 -6.47
N SER A 38 17.29 2.45 -7.36
CA SER A 38 16.50 1.70 -8.36
C SER A 38 15.47 0.77 -7.71
N LYS A 39 15.86 0.10 -6.60
CA LYS A 39 14.98 -0.78 -5.81
C LYS A 39 13.90 0.02 -5.09
N ALA A 40 14.24 1.14 -4.46
CA ALA A 40 13.27 2.00 -3.76
C ALA A 40 12.19 2.54 -4.72
N GLN A 41 12.62 3.00 -5.90
CA GLN A 41 11.72 3.43 -6.97
C GLN A 41 10.85 2.28 -7.49
N GLN A 42 11.42 1.07 -7.67
CA GLN A 42 10.67 -0.12 -8.07
C GLN A 42 9.59 -0.48 -7.05
N ILE A 43 9.91 -0.44 -5.74
CA ILE A 43 8.94 -0.70 -4.67
C ILE A 43 7.79 0.31 -4.73
N SER A 44 8.09 1.59 -4.89
CA SER A 44 7.08 2.65 -5.02
C SER A 44 6.16 2.43 -6.22
N LYS A 45 6.72 1.96 -7.35
CA LYS A 45 5.95 1.60 -8.53
C LYS A 45 5.03 0.39 -8.24
N MET A 46 5.55 -0.67 -7.62
CA MET A 46 4.77 -1.86 -7.29
C MET A 46 3.58 -1.56 -6.37
N VAL A 47 3.74 -0.65 -5.38
CA VAL A 47 2.63 -0.25 -4.51
C VAL A 47 1.49 0.42 -5.30
N ARG A 48 1.83 1.32 -6.24
CA ARG A 48 0.83 1.98 -7.11
C ARG A 48 0.15 0.98 -8.04
N GLU A 49 0.92 0.09 -8.66
CA GLU A 49 0.35 -0.95 -9.54
C GLU A 49 -0.57 -1.92 -8.78
N LEU A 50 -0.20 -2.28 -7.55
CA LEU A 50 -1.02 -3.13 -6.70
C LEU A 50 -2.30 -2.41 -6.25
N GLU A 51 -2.23 -1.13 -5.88
CA GLU A 51 -3.41 -0.30 -5.57
C GLU A 51 -4.40 -0.30 -6.75
N THR A 52 -3.93 0.02 -7.96
CA THR A 52 -4.75 -0.01 -9.17
C THR A 52 -5.33 -1.41 -9.45
N GLY A 53 -4.57 -2.47 -9.19
CA GLY A 53 -5.06 -3.84 -9.30
C GLY A 53 -6.20 -4.14 -8.34
N VAL A 54 -6.09 -3.71 -7.09
CA VAL A 54 -7.13 -3.89 -6.07
C VAL A 54 -8.36 -3.04 -6.36
N GLU A 55 -8.21 -1.82 -6.87
CA GLU A 55 -9.32 -0.97 -7.32
C GLU A 55 -10.16 -1.67 -8.40
N LYS A 56 -9.51 -2.19 -9.45
CA LYS A 56 -10.19 -2.95 -10.51
C LYS A 56 -10.92 -4.19 -10.00
N VAL A 57 -10.31 -4.92 -9.05
CA VAL A 57 -10.98 -6.07 -8.39
C VAL A 57 -12.19 -5.59 -7.60
N THR A 58 -12.08 -4.47 -6.90
CA THR A 58 -13.18 -3.86 -6.13
C THR A 58 -14.35 -3.48 -7.04
N GLU A 59 -14.08 -2.80 -8.15
CA GLU A 59 -15.08 -2.45 -9.17
C GLU A 59 -15.79 -3.70 -9.72
N LYS A 60 -15.03 -4.75 -10.01
CA LYS A 60 -15.61 -6.02 -10.49
C LYS A 60 -16.48 -6.68 -9.43
N MET A 61 -16.04 -6.68 -8.16
CA MET A 61 -16.82 -7.21 -7.04
C MET A 61 -18.12 -6.43 -6.83
N GLN A 62 -18.09 -5.10 -6.97
CA GLN A 62 -19.28 -4.24 -6.93
C GLN A 62 -20.25 -4.58 -8.06
N ALA A 63 -19.75 -4.67 -9.29
CA ALA A 63 -20.56 -5.03 -10.46
C ALA A 63 -21.22 -6.42 -10.34
N MET A 64 -20.61 -7.34 -9.58
CA MET A 64 -21.15 -8.67 -9.29
C MET A 64 -22.04 -8.71 -8.03
N GLY A 65 -22.23 -7.60 -7.32
CA GLY A 65 -23.00 -7.54 -6.07
C GLY A 65 -22.33 -8.25 -4.89
N ILE A 66 -21.02 -8.49 -4.95
CA ILE A 66 -20.26 -9.17 -3.87
C ILE A 66 -19.99 -8.24 -2.68
N ILE A 67 -19.90 -6.93 -2.94
CA ILE A 67 -19.75 -5.86 -1.95
C ILE A 67 -20.61 -4.66 -2.37
N SER A 68 -20.87 -3.74 -1.43
CA SER A 68 -21.61 -2.53 -1.74
C SER A 68 -20.77 -1.47 -2.49
N ASN A 69 -21.42 -0.43 -2.98
CA ASN A 69 -20.75 0.72 -3.62
C ASN A 69 -20.06 1.66 -2.63
N SER A 70 -20.00 1.32 -1.32
CA SER A 70 -19.43 2.21 -0.30
C SER A 70 -17.94 2.49 -0.45
N LEU A 71 -17.20 1.59 -1.12
CA LEU A 71 -15.76 1.75 -1.37
C LEU A 71 -15.46 2.64 -2.59
N HIS A 72 -16.48 3.11 -3.32
CA HIS A 72 -16.30 3.97 -4.48
C HIS A 72 -15.77 5.35 -4.06
N GLY A 73 -14.78 5.89 -4.78
CA GLY A 73 -14.19 7.20 -4.49
C GLY A 73 -13.21 7.23 -3.30
N MET A 74 -12.92 6.10 -2.66
CA MET A 74 -11.91 6.00 -1.61
C MET A 74 -10.47 6.31 -2.08
N ALA A 75 -10.23 6.31 -3.39
CA ALA A 75 -8.99 6.80 -3.99
C ALA A 75 -8.68 8.26 -3.64
N SER A 76 -9.68 9.04 -3.19
CA SER A 76 -9.58 10.50 -3.09
C SER A 76 -9.58 11.07 -1.67
N SER A 77 -9.73 10.27 -0.61
CA SER A 77 -9.50 10.81 0.74
C SER A 77 -8.01 10.86 1.01
N GLU A 78 -7.41 11.97 0.58
CA GLU A 78 -6.12 12.47 1.05
C GLU A 78 -6.06 12.20 2.56
N ALA A 79 -5.08 11.40 2.97
CA ALA A 79 -4.74 11.32 4.38
C ALA A 79 -4.48 12.75 4.81
N ALA A 80 -5.37 13.32 5.63
CA ALA A 80 -5.21 14.65 6.19
C ALA A 80 -3.81 14.68 6.80
N GLY A 81 -2.89 15.36 6.12
CA GLY A 81 -1.51 15.46 6.52
C GLY A 81 -1.50 16.05 7.92
N LEU A 82 -1.18 15.22 8.91
CA LEU A 82 -0.84 15.75 10.21
C LEU A 82 0.36 16.67 9.98
N PRO A 83 0.31 17.93 10.45
CA PRO A 83 1.43 18.83 10.29
C PRO A 83 2.63 18.15 10.93
N ALA A 84 3.72 18.02 10.15
CA ALA A 84 5.00 17.56 10.67
C ALA A 84 5.42 18.54 11.76
N SER A 85 5.06 18.24 13.00
CA SER A 85 5.56 18.94 14.16
C SER A 85 7.05 18.69 14.17
N ASN A 86 7.81 19.78 13.94
CA ASN A 86 9.25 19.83 14.13
C ASN A 86 9.62 19.04 15.40
N GLU A 87 10.57 18.12 15.24
CA GLU A 87 11.25 17.37 16.32
C GLU A 87 10.58 16.09 16.86
N ALA A 88 9.60 15.52 16.15
CA ALA A 88 9.25 14.11 16.35
C ALA A 88 10.34 13.24 15.69
N ASN A 89 11.13 12.52 16.51
CA ASN A 89 12.16 11.55 16.12
C ASN A 89 11.96 10.99 14.70
N MET A 90 12.76 11.45 13.74
CA MET A 90 12.73 10.95 12.37
C MET A 90 12.97 9.43 12.46
N MET A 91 12.01 8.64 12.00
CA MET A 91 12.10 7.18 12.01
C MET A 91 13.38 6.75 11.31
N SER A 92 14.15 5.82 11.90
CA SER A 92 15.36 5.32 11.24
C SER A 92 15.02 4.58 9.94
N ASP A 93 15.93 4.53 8.97
CA ASP A 93 15.73 3.76 7.74
C ASP A 93 15.44 2.28 8.03
N SER A 94 16.04 1.74 9.10
CA SER A 94 15.80 0.35 9.54
C SER A 94 14.35 0.14 9.99
N ASP A 95 13.83 1.06 10.81
CA ASP A 95 12.45 1.02 11.30
C ASP A 95 11.46 1.25 10.15
N PHE A 96 11.78 2.14 9.22
CA PHE A 96 10.98 2.38 8.01
C PHE A 96 10.83 1.10 7.18
N ILE A 97 11.96 0.46 6.84
CA ILE A 97 11.98 -0.78 6.07
C ILE A 97 11.26 -1.91 6.82
N HIS A 98 11.45 -1.99 8.14
CA HIS A 98 10.76 -2.97 8.98
C HIS A 98 9.24 -2.82 8.91
N CYS A 99 8.73 -1.59 9.10
CA CYS A 99 7.31 -1.30 9.03
C CYS A 99 6.74 -1.57 7.64
N PHE A 100 7.45 -1.16 6.58
CA PHE A 100 7.04 -1.42 5.21
C PHE A 100 6.91 -2.92 4.94
N ARG A 101 7.90 -3.71 5.36
CA ARG A 101 7.86 -5.18 5.22
C ARG A 101 6.69 -5.79 5.98
N ARG A 102 6.45 -5.35 7.22
CA ARG A 102 5.35 -5.84 8.05
C ARG A 102 3.99 -5.59 7.39
N ASP A 103 3.77 -4.38 6.90
CA ASP A 103 2.48 -4.00 6.32
C ASP A 103 2.30 -4.58 4.91
N SER A 104 3.38 -4.74 4.14
CA SER A 104 3.37 -5.51 2.89
C SER A 104 2.95 -6.96 3.12
N ASN A 105 3.46 -7.61 4.18
CA ASN A 105 3.05 -8.96 4.56
C ASN A 105 1.57 -9.03 4.95
N LYS A 106 1.04 -8.00 5.63
CA LYS A 106 -0.40 -7.90 5.93
C LYS A 106 -1.22 -7.80 4.65
N VAL A 107 -0.86 -6.89 3.73
CA VAL A 107 -1.53 -6.74 2.43
C VAL A 107 -1.55 -8.07 1.67
N GLN A 108 -0.40 -8.75 1.58
CA GLN A 108 -0.32 -10.05 0.90
C GLN A 108 -1.25 -11.09 1.54
N SER A 109 -1.28 -11.15 2.88
CA SER A 109 -2.12 -12.09 3.62
C SER A 109 -3.61 -11.78 3.42
N TYR A 110 -3.99 -10.51 3.47
CA TYR A 110 -5.34 -10.05 3.23
C TYR A 110 -5.80 -10.34 1.81
N LEU A 111 -4.93 -10.15 0.80
CA LEU A 111 -5.23 -10.51 -0.59
C LEU A 111 -5.48 -12.01 -0.76
N LYS A 112 -4.67 -12.86 -0.12
CA LYS A 112 -4.89 -14.32 -0.12
C LYS A 112 -6.25 -14.66 0.47
N VAL A 113 -6.57 -14.14 1.66
CA VAL A 113 -7.87 -14.37 2.32
C VAL A 113 -9.03 -13.84 1.46
N LEU A 114 -8.86 -12.67 0.84
CA LEU A 114 -9.88 -12.07 -0.02
C LEU A 114 -10.15 -12.96 -1.25
N LYS A 115 -9.10 -13.46 -1.89
CA LYS A 115 -9.19 -14.42 -3.01
C LYS A 115 -10.01 -15.64 -2.60
N CYS A 116 -9.70 -16.29 -1.47
CA CYS A 116 -10.42 -17.47 -0.98
C CYS A 116 -11.91 -17.20 -0.75
N ARG A 117 -12.24 -16.01 -0.22
CA ARG A 117 -13.61 -15.61 0.07
C ARG A 117 -14.42 -15.35 -1.20
N ILE A 118 -13.79 -14.84 -2.25
CA ILE A 118 -14.46 -14.49 -3.52
C ILE A 118 -14.54 -15.68 -4.48
N MET A 119 -13.51 -16.54 -4.48
CA MET A 119 -13.37 -17.65 -5.43
C MET A 119 -13.15 -18.99 -4.69
N PRO A 120 -14.18 -19.53 -4.02
CA PRO A 120 -14.04 -20.76 -3.24
C PRO A 120 -13.73 -22.02 -4.09
N GLU A 121 -14.18 -22.05 -5.35
CA GLU A 121 -13.99 -23.18 -6.29
C GLU A 121 -12.53 -23.32 -6.77
N ASN A 122 -11.71 -22.27 -6.63
CA ASN A 122 -10.28 -22.31 -6.93
C ASN A 122 -9.52 -22.40 -5.62
N SER A 123 -9.46 -23.63 -5.07
CA SER A 123 -8.88 -23.99 -3.77
C SER A 123 -7.80 -23.02 -3.27
N CYS A 124 -8.10 -22.42 -2.12
CA CYS A 124 -7.09 -22.13 -1.12
C CYS A 124 -6.83 -23.40 -0.30
#